data_AF-A0A2M7X7F9-F1
#
_entry.id   AF-A0A2M7X7F9-F1
#
_cell.length_a   1.000
_cell.length_b   1.000
_cell.length_c   1.000
_cell.angle_alpha   90.00
_cell.angle_beta   90.00
_cell.angle_gamma   90.00
#
_symmetry.space_group_name_H-M   'P 1'
#
loop_
_entity.id
_entity.type
_entity.pdbx_description
1 polymer ?
#
loop_
_entity_poly.entity_id
_entity_poly.type
_entity_poly.pdbx_seq_one_letter_code
_entity_poly.pdbx_strand_id
1 'polypeptide(L)'
;RLLAKLPEDRFQSGDEVAAAIHELECDIAEGRWPELAQPDDGYRRRVLVAGLATDAIRSLRTPTEPIRQRTEPMLGRVEEVTRLDHRPLAPASVQRAAAARAAGQRRWPVWLAAVLALLALGLWLGQDRLRAWLPDSAIASSLARADAARAAGQLLDGDQSARALYEAVLRLDPDNEQARQGSRAVGEAALAKGNEMLGRDDLPAARQWAQGARVILQGGSALEALEQRLLSVENQHIKVDDLLTRAQAAQLAGTWAGANGSVDLFQRVLAADADNAIARKGLQDVLSGLSKQAAAAIDSGGLALAASLIEQIAGVNDHWSELPDLRARLTVARAESLE
;
A
#
# COMPACT_ATOMS: atom_id res chain seq x y z
N ARG A 1 -18.64 -12.95 -36.47
CA ARG A 1 -19.86 -13.66 -36.01
C ARG A 1 -20.58 -12.98 -34.83
N LEU A 2 -19.95 -12.09 -34.06
CA LEU A 2 -20.63 -11.34 -32.98
C LEU A 2 -21.79 -10.42 -33.46
N LEU A 3 -21.79 -10.02 -34.72
CA LEU A 3 -22.80 -9.14 -35.34
C LEU A 3 -23.53 -9.80 -36.53
N ALA A 4 -23.71 -11.12 -36.50
CA ALA A 4 -24.44 -11.81 -37.57
C ALA A 4 -25.92 -11.39 -37.59
N LYS A 5 -26.48 -11.22 -38.79
CA LYS A 5 -27.87 -10.72 -38.97
C LYS A 5 -28.93 -11.77 -38.64
N LEU A 6 -28.60 -13.05 -38.77
CA LEU A 6 -29.49 -14.17 -38.43
C LEU A 6 -29.14 -14.72 -37.03
N PRO A 7 -30.13 -15.06 -36.18
CA PRO A 7 -29.93 -15.56 -34.82
C PRO A 7 -29.06 -16.82 -34.76
N GLU A 8 -29.24 -17.73 -35.70
CA GLU A 8 -28.53 -19.01 -35.82
C GLU A 8 -27.03 -18.87 -36.14
N ASP A 9 -26.59 -17.71 -36.63
CA ASP A 9 -25.18 -17.41 -36.96
C ASP A 9 -24.43 -16.67 -35.84
N ARG A 10 -25.09 -16.43 -34.70
CA ARG A 10 -24.51 -15.81 -33.51
C ARG A 10 -24.02 -16.88 -32.55
N PHE A 11 -22.97 -16.57 -31.79
CA PHE A 11 -22.54 -17.41 -30.68
C PHE A 11 -23.67 -17.50 -29.65
N GLN A 12 -24.07 -18.71 -29.30
CA GLN A 12 -25.23 -18.97 -28.44
C GLN A 12 -24.85 -19.04 -26.96
N SER A 13 -23.56 -19.25 -26.66
CA SER A 13 -23.02 -19.32 -25.30
C SER A 13 -21.73 -18.52 -25.15
N GLY A 14 -21.43 -18.09 -23.92
CA GLY A 14 -20.17 -17.40 -23.60
C GLY A 14 -18.95 -18.28 -23.87
N ASP A 15 -19.08 -19.59 -23.71
CA ASP A 15 -18.02 -20.57 -23.97
C ASP A 15 -17.68 -20.65 -25.47
N GLU A 16 -18.67 -20.53 -26.35
CA GLU A 16 -18.44 -20.46 -27.80
C GLU A 16 -17.73 -19.17 -28.21
N VAL A 17 -18.06 -18.05 -27.57
CA VAL A 17 -17.38 -16.76 -27.81
C VAL A 17 -15.92 -16.86 -27.35
N ALA A 18 -15.68 -17.42 -26.16
CA ALA A 18 -14.33 -17.60 -25.62
C ALA A 18 -13.48 -18.52 -26.51
N ALA A 19 -14.07 -19.62 -27.00
CA ALA A 19 -13.39 -20.53 -27.92
C ALA A 19 -13.02 -19.86 -29.26
N ALA A 20 -13.93 -19.06 -29.83
CA ALA A 20 -13.68 -18.36 -31.09
C ALA A 20 -12.64 -17.24 -30.97
N ILE A 21 -12.61 -16.53 -29.83
CA ILE A 21 -11.56 -15.53 -29.55
C ILE A 21 -10.21 -16.21 -29.41
N HIS A 22 -10.16 -17.34 -28.69
CA HIS A 22 -8.93 -18.09 -28.51
C HIS A 22 -8.37 -18.64 -29.83
N GLU A 23 -9.23 -19.13 -30.72
CA GLU A 23 -8.85 -19.56 -32.07
C GLU A 23 -8.24 -18.40 -32.87
N LEU A 24 -8.86 -17.21 -32.83
CA LEU A 24 -8.32 -16.00 -33.46
C LEU A 24 -6.96 -15.58 -32.87
N GLU A 25 -6.77 -15.69 -31.56
CA GLU A 25 -5.49 -15.37 -30.91
C GLU A 25 -4.38 -16.33 -31.35
N CYS A 26 -4.68 -17.62 -31.49
CA CYS A 26 -3.75 -18.62 -32.01
C CYS A 26 -3.40 -18.35 -33.48
N ASP A 27 -4.37 -18.01 -34.32
CA ASP A 27 -4.16 -17.65 -35.73
C ASP A 27 -3.25 -16.43 -35.89
N ILE A 28 -3.42 -15.43 -35.02
CA ILE A 28 -2.57 -14.23 -34.97
C ILE A 28 -1.17 -14.59 -34.46
N ALA A 29 -1.05 -15.46 -33.45
CA ALA A 29 0.23 -15.91 -32.91
C ALA A 29 1.03 -16.78 -33.91
N GLU A 30 0.35 -17.52 -34.78
CA GLU A 30 0.96 -18.31 -35.85
C GLU A 30 1.28 -17.50 -37.12
N GLY A 31 0.89 -16.22 -37.15
CA GLY A 31 1.19 -15.31 -38.25
C GLY A 31 0.32 -15.54 -39.50
N ARG A 32 -0.87 -16.15 -39.35
CA ARG A 32 -1.80 -16.38 -40.46
C ARG A 32 -2.46 -15.10 -40.99
N TRP A 33 -2.27 -13.99 -40.29
CA TRP A 33 -2.77 -12.65 -40.64
C TRP A 33 -1.62 -11.63 -40.76
N PRO A 34 -0.86 -11.64 -41.87
CA PRO A 34 0.35 -10.82 -42.03
C PRO A 34 0.09 -9.31 -42.14
N GLU A 35 -1.17 -8.90 -42.34
CA GLU A 35 -1.59 -7.50 -42.37
C GLU A 35 -1.67 -6.84 -40.99
N LEU A 36 -1.69 -7.65 -39.92
CA LEU A 36 -1.67 -7.18 -38.54
C LEU A 36 -0.23 -7.05 -38.04
N ALA A 37 0.01 -6.07 -37.16
CA ALA A 37 1.32 -5.89 -36.54
C ALA A 37 1.77 -7.18 -35.83
N GLN A 38 2.97 -7.67 -36.16
CA GLN A 38 3.46 -8.94 -35.63
C GLN A 38 3.58 -8.87 -34.10
N PRO A 39 2.94 -9.80 -33.37
CA PRO A 39 3.02 -9.82 -31.92
C PRO A 39 4.42 -10.20 -31.42
N ASP A 40 4.78 -9.63 -30.27
CA ASP A 40 5.99 -9.95 -29.50
C ASP A 40 6.12 -11.46 -29.22
N ASP A 41 7.36 -11.96 -29.15
CA ASP A 41 7.71 -13.35 -28.82
C ASP A 41 7.09 -13.84 -27.49
N GLY A 42 7.01 -12.96 -26.49
CA GLY A 42 6.40 -13.23 -25.19
C GLY A 42 4.89 -13.43 -25.25
N TYR A 43 4.19 -12.69 -26.12
CA TYR A 43 2.77 -12.89 -26.40
C TYR A 43 2.54 -14.22 -27.14
N ARG A 44 3.30 -14.48 -28.22
CA ARG A 44 3.18 -15.73 -29.00
C ARG A 44 3.36 -16.98 -28.14
N ARG A 45 4.38 -17.00 -27.28
CA ARG A 45 4.66 -18.16 -26.42
C ARG A 45 3.52 -18.43 -25.44
N ARG A 46 2.89 -17.40 -24.88
CA ARG A 46 1.79 -17.55 -23.91
C ARG A 46 0.53 -18.11 -24.55
N VAL A 47 0.14 -17.58 -25.71
CA VAL A 47 -1.08 -18.01 -26.41
C VAL A 47 -0.96 -19.46 -26.90
N LEU A 48 0.18 -19.83 -27.47
CA LEU A 48 0.41 -21.20 -27.96
C LEU A 48 0.48 -22.23 -26.84
N VAL A 49 1.08 -21.89 -25.68
CA VAL A 49 1.10 -22.77 -24.50
C VAL A 49 -0.30 -22.91 -23.89
N ALA A 50 -1.11 -21.85 -23.90
CA ALA A 50 -2.50 -21.90 -23.45
C ALA A 50 -3.37 -22.78 -24.38
N GLY A 51 -3.14 -22.75 -25.70
CA GLY A 51 -3.82 -23.62 -26.66
C GLY A 51 -3.59 -25.11 -26.39
N LEU A 52 -2.35 -25.51 -26.14
CA LEU A 52 -1.99 -26.90 -25.81
C LEU A 52 -2.62 -27.39 -24.50
N ALA A 53 -2.81 -26.51 -23.51
CA ALA A 53 -3.47 -26.85 -22.25
C ALA A 53 -5.00 -27.04 -22.42
N THR A 54 -5.60 -26.31 -23.36
CA THR A 54 -7.05 -26.32 -23.58
C THR A 54 -7.52 -27.58 -24.33
N ASP A 55 -6.70 -28.11 -25.25
CA ASP A 55 -6.95 -29.40 -25.94
C ASP A 55 -6.80 -30.62 -25.00
N ALA A 56 -5.89 -30.56 -24.03
CA ALA A 56 -5.72 -31.61 -23.02
C ALA A 56 -6.94 -31.73 -22.09
N ILE A 57 -7.64 -30.63 -21.80
CA ILE A 57 -8.83 -30.62 -20.94
C ILE A 57 -10.06 -31.14 -21.70
N ARG A 58 -10.14 -30.92 -23.02
CA ARG A 58 -11.27 -31.36 -23.86
C ARG A 58 -11.32 -32.88 -24.05
N SER A 59 -10.17 -33.56 -24.05
CA SER A 59 -10.06 -35.02 -24.26
C SER A 59 -10.42 -35.89 -23.04
N LEU A 60 -10.66 -35.29 -21.86
CA LEU A 60 -10.98 -36.02 -20.62
C LEU A 60 -12.48 -36.14 -20.32
N ARG A 61 -13.36 -35.69 -21.21
CA ARG A 61 -14.81 -35.69 -20.96
C ARG A 61 -15.47 -36.97 -21.53
N THR A 62 -15.44 -38.06 -20.77
CA THR A 62 -16.29 -39.25 -21.01
C THR A 62 -17.72 -39.05 -20.47
N PRO A 63 -18.73 -39.77 -21.01
CA PRO A 63 -20.13 -39.54 -20.66
C PRO A 63 -20.49 -40.06 -19.27
N THR A 64 -21.29 -39.27 -18.56
CA THR A 64 -21.82 -39.44 -17.21
C THR A 64 -22.61 -40.74 -16.99
N GLU A 65 -22.24 -41.50 -15.96
CA GLU A 65 -23.09 -42.52 -15.32
C GLU A 65 -23.71 -41.98 -14.01
N PRO A 66 -24.97 -42.33 -13.67
CA PRO A 66 -25.66 -41.79 -12.50
C PRO A 66 -25.30 -42.51 -11.19
N ILE A 67 -24.91 -41.72 -10.19
CA ILE A 67 -24.57 -42.13 -8.83
C ILE A 67 -25.84 -42.57 -8.06
N ARG A 68 -25.86 -43.80 -7.52
CA ARG A 68 -26.84 -44.24 -6.52
C ARG A 68 -26.27 -44.23 -5.10
N GLN A 69 -27.06 -43.59 -4.24
CA GLN A 69 -27.36 -43.89 -2.84
C GLN A 69 -26.25 -43.73 -1.78
N ARG A 70 -26.40 -42.60 -1.09
CA ARG A 70 -25.85 -42.22 0.21
C ARG A 70 -26.55 -43.05 1.31
N THR A 71 -25.78 -43.73 2.14
CA THR A 71 -26.29 -44.39 3.35
C THR A 71 -25.71 -43.66 4.56
N GLU A 72 -26.58 -43.00 5.33
CA GLU A 72 -26.24 -42.40 6.63
C GLU A 72 -26.21 -43.49 7.73
N PRO A 73 -25.30 -43.42 8.72
CA PRO A 73 -25.41 -44.22 9.93
C PRO A 73 -26.31 -43.50 10.97
N MET A 74 -27.36 -44.20 11.41
CA MET A 74 -28.23 -43.75 12.50
C MET A 74 -27.66 -44.21 13.86
N LEU A 75 -27.41 -43.25 14.75
CA LEU A 75 -27.23 -43.46 16.18
C LEU A 75 -28.60 -43.42 16.88
N GLY A 76 -28.90 -44.44 17.69
CA GLY A 76 -29.91 -44.30 18.75
C GLY A 76 -30.78 -45.53 19.02
N ARG A 77 -30.54 -46.20 20.15
CA ARG A 77 -31.58 -46.49 21.15
C ARG A 77 -30.96 -46.98 22.45
N VAL A 78 -30.92 -46.09 23.42
CA VAL A 78 -30.62 -46.37 24.83
C VAL A 78 -31.95 -46.35 25.58
N GLU A 79 -32.68 -47.46 25.56
CA GLU A 79 -33.96 -47.60 26.24
C GLU A 79 -34.23 -49.07 26.53
N GLU A 80 -33.60 -49.61 27.58
CA GLU A 80 -34.20 -50.72 28.31
C GLU A 80 -33.66 -50.77 29.75
N VAL A 81 -34.24 -49.91 30.59
CA VAL A 81 -34.03 -49.94 32.05
C VAL A 81 -35.38 -49.84 32.71
N THR A 82 -36.03 -50.98 32.99
CA THR A 82 -36.80 -51.28 34.22
C THR A 82 -37.55 -52.62 34.06
N ARG A 83 -37.13 -53.65 34.79
CA ARG A 83 -37.76 -54.22 36.02
C ARG A 83 -39.03 -55.03 35.77
N LEU A 84 -39.03 -56.28 36.24
CA LEU A 84 -40.10 -56.85 37.06
C LEU A 84 -39.59 -58.02 37.90
N ASP A 85 -40.05 -58.04 39.15
CA ASP A 85 -39.74 -58.95 40.25
C ASP A 85 -40.27 -60.38 40.04
N HIS A 86 -39.64 -61.39 40.68
CA HIS A 86 -40.24 -62.15 41.79
C HIS A 86 -39.33 -63.30 42.31
N ARG A 87 -39.25 -63.37 43.65
CA ARG A 87 -38.62 -64.35 44.58
C ARG A 87 -39.32 -65.74 44.54
N PRO A 88 -38.93 -66.79 45.33
CA PRO A 88 -37.85 -66.94 46.34
C PRO A 88 -37.05 -68.29 46.27
N LEU A 89 -35.94 -68.48 47.00
CA LEU A 89 -35.87 -69.22 48.29
C LEU A 89 -34.45 -69.13 48.90
N ALA A 90 -34.40 -69.16 50.24
CA ALA A 90 -33.29 -68.86 51.16
C ALA A 90 -32.36 -70.09 51.45
N PRO A 91 -31.52 -70.12 52.52
CA PRO A 91 -30.53 -69.16 53.06
C PRO A 91 -29.15 -69.81 53.38
N ALA A 92 -28.10 -69.00 53.58
CA ALA A 92 -26.98 -69.28 54.50
C ALA A 92 -26.15 -67.99 54.69
N SER A 93 -26.40 -67.22 55.74
CA SER A 93 -25.70 -67.22 57.04
C SER A 93 -24.36 -66.47 57.07
N VAL A 94 -24.42 -65.25 57.64
CA VAL A 94 -23.50 -64.59 58.59
C VAL A 94 -22.00 -64.58 58.19
N GLN A 95 -21.34 -63.44 58.02
CA GLN A 95 -20.82 -62.65 59.14
C GLN A 95 -20.38 -61.23 58.73
N ARG A 96 -20.78 -60.26 59.56
CA ARG A 96 -20.14 -58.95 59.67
C ARG A 96 -18.74 -59.14 60.22
N ALA A 97 -17.75 -58.57 59.55
CA ALA A 97 -16.53 -58.14 60.20
C ALA A 97 -16.16 -56.76 59.65
N ALA A 98 -16.47 -55.74 60.45
CA ALA A 98 -15.82 -54.47 60.35
C ALA A 98 -14.33 -54.68 60.63
N ALA A 99 -13.49 -54.39 59.64
CA ALA A 99 -12.05 -54.30 59.83
C ALA A 99 -11.57 -52.98 59.22
N ALA A 100 -11.57 -51.95 60.07
CA ALA A 100 -10.61 -50.87 59.92
C ALA A 100 -9.21 -51.48 60.05
N ARG A 101 -8.37 -51.30 59.02
CA ARG A 101 -6.93 -51.04 59.10
C ARG A 101 -6.30 -51.10 57.72
N ALA A 102 -5.64 -50.00 57.36
CA ALA A 102 -4.24 -49.93 56.95
C ALA A 102 -4.09 -48.90 55.83
N ALA A 103 -3.64 -47.70 56.21
CA ALA A 103 -3.07 -46.74 55.30
C ALA A 103 -1.79 -47.31 54.68
N GLY A 104 -1.94 -48.09 53.61
CA GLY A 104 -0.84 -48.39 52.69
C GLY A 104 -0.63 -47.16 51.82
N GLN A 105 0.50 -46.47 51.98
CA GLN A 105 0.92 -45.37 51.11
C GLN A 105 1.01 -45.89 49.67
N ARG A 106 -0.11 -45.76 48.95
CA ARG A 106 -0.24 -46.11 47.56
C ARG A 106 0.56 -45.06 46.80
N ARG A 107 1.81 -45.38 46.41
CA ARG A 107 2.71 -44.52 45.60
C ARG A 107 2.19 -44.24 44.19
N TRP A 108 0.98 -44.69 43.86
CA TRP A 108 0.35 -44.48 42.57
C TRP A 108 0.14 -43.00 42.16
N PRO A 109 -0.16 -42.02 43.05
CA PRO A 109 -0.24 -40.62 42.63
C PRO A 109 1.15 -40.03 42.33
N VAL A 110 2.24 -40.55 42.92
CA VAL A 110 3.61 -40.16 42.57
C VAL A 110 3.99 -40.67 41.18
N TRP A 111 3.60 -41.90 40.85
CA TRP A 111 3.75 -42.44 39.50
C TRP A 111 2.88 -41.71 38.48
N LEU A 112 1.65 -41.33 38.85
CA LEU A 112 0.78 -40.52 37.99
C LEU A 112 1.40 -39.14 37.72
N ALA A 113 1.93 -38.48 38.75
CA ALA A 113 2.62 -37.20 38.63
C ALA A 113 3.91 -37.31 37.81
N ALA A 114 4.67 -38.39 37.97
CA ALA A 114 5.87 -38.64 37.17
C ALA A 114 5.54 -38.90 35.69
N VAL A 115 4.46 -39.64 35.40
CA VAL A 115 3.98 -39.86 34.03
C VAL A 115 3.45 -38.56 33.41
N LEU A 116 2.72 -37.74 34.17
CA LEU A 116 2.27 -36.42 33.72
C LEU A 116 3.44 -35.47 33.48
N ALA A 117 4.47 -35.50 34.33
CA ALA A 117 5.67 -34.71 34.17
C ALA A 117 6.50 -35.17 32.97
N LEU A 118 6.61 -36.48 32.73
CA LEU A 118 7.26 -37.03 31.54
C LEU A 118 6.48 -36.77 30.26
N LEU A 119 5.14 -36.77 30.32
CA LEU A 119 4.27 -36.35 29.22
C LEU A 119 4.44 -34.85 28.94
N ALA A 120 4.46 -34.01 29.97
CA ALA A 120 4.68 -32.57 29.82
C ALA A 120 6.09 -32.26 29.28
N LEU A 121 7.10 -32.98 29.76
CA LEU A 121 8.48 -32.87 29.30
C LEU A 121 8.64 -33.40 27.87
N GLY A 122 7.96 -34.49 27.53
CA GLY A 122 7.87 -35.02 26.16
C GLY A 122 7.13 -34.08 25.21
N LEU A 123 6.07 -33.41 25.68
CA LEU A 123 5.39 -32.34 24.93
C LEU A 123 6.30 -31.13 24.72
N TRP A 124 7.11 -30.77 25.72
CA TRP A 124 8.02 -29.62 25.67
C TRP A 124 9.23 -29.89 24.76
N LEU A 125 9.86 -31.07 24.86
CA LEU A 125 10.97 -31.50 24.01
C LEU A 125 10.52 -31.91 22.59
N GLY A 126 9.24 -32.20 22.42
CA GLY A 126 8.64 -32.68 21.17
C GLY A 126 7.83 -31.63 20.41
N GLN A 127 7.86 -30.35 20.79
CA GLN A 127 7.05 -29.30 20.14
C GLN A 127 7.25 -29.28 18.61
N ASP A 128 8.46 -29.48 18.12
CA ASP A 128 8.76 -29.49 16.68
C ASP A 128 8.39 -30.82 15.98
N ARG A 129 8.39 -31.96 16.70
CA ARG A 129 7.98 -33.26 16.16
C ARG A 129 6.47 -33.48 16.19
N LEU A 130 5.77 -32.84 17.13
CA LEU A 130 4.30 -32.83 17.18
C LEU A 130 3.71 -31.94 16.09
N ARG A 131 4.37 -30.81 15.76
CA ARG A 131 4.03 -29.98 14.59
C ARG A 131 4.13 -30.73 13.27
N ALA A 132 5.12 -31.61 13.12
CA ALA A 132 5.29 -32.45 11.93
C ALA A 132 4.17 -33.48 11.71
N TRP A 133 3.28 -33.72 12.68
CA TRP A 133 2.14 -34.64 12.59
C TRP A 133 0.79 -33.92 12.46
N LEU A 134 0.74 -32.60 12.64
CA LEU A 134 -0.36 -31.82 12.10
C LEU A 134 -0.07 -31.63 10.61
N PRO A 135 -1.02 -31.91 9.70
CA PRO A 135 -0.88 -31.48 8.32
C PRO A 135 -0.87 -29.95 8.31
N ASP A 136 0.31 -29.35 8.42
CA ASP A 136 0.56 -27.94 8.13
C ASP A 136 0.17 -27.74 6.68
N SER A 137 -1.07 -27.31 6.46
CA SER A 137 -1.53 -26.95 5.14
C SER A 137 -0.55 -25.92 4.58
N ALA A 138 -0.17 -26.03 3.31
CA ALA A 138 0.74 -25.07 2.67
C ALA A 138 0.28 -23.61 2.88
N ILE A 139 -1.01 -23.40 3.16
CA ILE A 139 -1.65 -22.15 3.60
C ILE A 139 -1.15 -21.64 4.96
N ALA A 140 -1.00 -22.49 5.98
CA ALA A 140 -0.51 -22.06 7.29
C ALA A 140 0.95 -21.57 7.22
N SER A 141 1.79 -22.27 6.44
CA SER A 141 3.19 -21.86 6.25
C SER A 141 3.34 -20.61 5.35
N SER A 142 2.43 -20.38 4.39
CA SER A 142 2.42 -19.14 3.61
C SER A 142 1.91 -17.96 4.42
N LEU A 143 0.90 -18.15 5.28
CA LEU A 143 0.42 -17.12 6.23
C LEU A 143 1.52 -16.71 7.21
N ALA A 144 2.24 -17.67 7.79
CA ALA A 144 3.37 -17.36 8.68
C ALA A 144 4.47 -16.55 7.98
N ARG A 145 4.78 -16.87 6.71
CA ARG A 145 5.71 -16.08 5.90
C ARG A 145 5.17 -14.68 5.59
N ALA A 146 3.88 -14.56 5.29
CA ALA A 146 3.22 -13.28 5.04
C ALA A 146 3.30 -12.36 6.27
N ASP A 147 3.03 -12.91 7.46
CA ASP A 147 3.15 -12.20 8.72
C ASP A 147 4.60 -11.79 9.02
N ALA A 148 5.57 -12.67 8.77
CA ALA A 148 6.99 -12.34 8.92
C ALA A 148 7.42 -11.22 7.96
N ALA A 149 7.00 -11.26 6.69
CA ALA A 149 7.28 -10.22 5.71
C ALA A 149 6.67 -8.87 6.13
N ARG A 150 5.43 -8.88 6.66
CA ARG A 150 4.77 -7.68 7.19
C ARG A 150 5.54 -7.09 8.36
N ALA A 151 5.95 -7.93 9.32
CA ALA A 151 6.74 -7.52 10.47
C ALA A 151 8.12 -6.97 10.08
N ALA A 152 8.71 -7.50 9.00
CA ALA A 152 9.96 -7.01 8.43
C ALA A 152 9.80 -5.72 7.60
N GLY A 153 8.57 -5.19 7.43
CA GLY A 153 8.29 -4.00 6.63
C GLY A 153 8.30 -4.23 5.12
N GLN A 154 8.35 -5.48 4.65
CA GLN A 154 8.28 -5.85 3.24
C GLN A 154 6.81 -5.88 2.79
N LEU A 155 6.20 -4.71 2.67
CA LEU A 155 4.75 -4.59 2.53
C LEU A 155 4.23 -4.84 1.12
N LEU A 156 4.74 -4.09 0.12
CA LEU A 156 4.15 -4.02 -1.23
C LEU A 156 5.01 -4.63 -2.34
N ASP A 157 6.33 -4.48 -2.23
CA ASP A 157 7.28 -4.72 -3.32
C ASP A 157 7.93 -6.11 -3.24
N GLY A 158 7.95 -6.80 -4.38
CA GLY A 158 8.56 -8.13 -4.54
C GLY A 158 7.60 -9.30 -4.30
N ASP A 159 7.98 -10.47 -4.80
CA ASP A 159 7.17 -11.69 -4.75
C ASP A 159 7.03 -12.28 -3.34
N GLN A 160 7.94 -11.92 -2.43
CA GLN A 160 7.92 -12.31 -1.02
C GLN A 160 7.37 -11.21 -0.12
N SER A 161 6.78 -10.16 -0.69
CA SER A 161 6.10 -9.13 0.09
C SER A 161 4.88 -9.69 0.82
N ALA A 162 4.52 -9.05 1.93
CA ALA A 162 3.32 -9.38 2.68
C ALA A 162 2.08 -9.37 1.77
N ARG A 163 1.94 -8.35 0.91
CA ARG A 163 0.86 -8.27 -0.08
C ARG A 163 0.83 -9.50 -0.99
N ALA A 164 1.95 -9.84 -1.63
CA ALA A 164 2.01 -10.96 -2.57
C ALA A 164 1.71 -12.30 -1.89
N LEU A 165 2.21 -12.49 -0.67
CA LEU A 165 2.00 -13.72 0.11
C LEU A 165 0.54 -13.86 0.58
N TYR A 166 -0.07 -12.79 1.06
CA TYR A 166 -1.50 -12.80 1.41
C TYR A 166 -2.40 -12.99 0.19
N GLU A 167 -2.08 -12.35 -0.93
CA GLU A 167 -2.79 -12.52 -2.19
C GLU A 167 -2.66 -13.94 -2.75
N ALA A 168 -1.49 -14.57 -2.60
CA ALA A 168 -1.30 -15.98 -2.94
C ALA A 168 -2.19 -16.90 -2.10
N VAL A 169 -2.36 -16.61 -0.80
CA VAL A 169 -3.28 -17.37 0.06
C VAL A 169 -4.73 -17.15 -0.40
N LEU A 170 -5.14 -15.91 -0.65
CA LEU A 170 -6.50 -15.58 -1.07
C LEU A 170 -6.88 -16.15 -2.44
N ARG A 171 -5.90 -16.38 -3.33
CA ARG A 171 -6.13 -17.09 -4.60
C ARG A 171 -6.42 -18.58 -4.40
N LEU A 172 -5.86 -19.19 -3.36
CA LEU A 172 -6.10 -20.59 -3.02
C LEU A 172 -7.39 -20.75 -2.20
N ASP A 173 -7.63 -19.82 -1.28
CA ASP A 173 -8.77 -19.80 -0.38
C ASP A 173 -9.28 -18.36 -0.20
N PRO A 174 -10.24 -17.92 -1.03
CA PRO A 174 -10.83 -16.58 -0.95
C PRO A 174 -11.58 -16.30 0.36
N ASP A 175 -11.97 -17.36 1.08
CA ASP A 175 -12.73 -17.28 2.33
C ASP A 175 -11.88 -17.29 3.59
N ASN A 176 -10.55 -17.32 3.42
CA ASN A 176 -9.61 -17.29 4.52
C ASN A 176 -9.67 -15.95 5.29
N GLU A 177 -10.29 -15.96 6.47
CA GLU A 177 -10.42 -14.76 7.30
C GLU A 177 -9.07 -14.19 7.74
N GLN A 178 -8.10 -15.05 8.07
CA GLN A 178 -6.77 -14.61 8.50
C GLN A 178 -6.03 -13.90 7.36
N ALA A 179 -6.10 -14.42 6.14
CA ALA A 179 -5.50 -13.77 4.98
C ALA A 179 -6.17 -12.43 4.65
N ARG A 180 -7.50 -12.34 4.79
CA ARG A 180 -8.24 -11.07 4.59
C ARG A 180 -7.87 -10.03 5.64
N GLN A 181 -7.79 -10.42 6.92
CA GLN A 181 -7.36 -9.54 8.00
C GLN A 181 -5.90 -9.11 7.83
N GLY A 182 -5.01 -10.04 7.49
CA GLY A 182 -3.61 -9.76 7.22
C GLY A 182 -3.41 -8.81 6.05
N SER A 183 -4.14 -9.01 4.94
CA SER A 183 -4.16 -8.11 3.80
C SER A 183 -4.62 -6.69 4.20
N ARG A 184 -5.72 -6.56 4.95
CA ARG A 184 -6.15 -5.25 5.49
C ARG A 184 -5.07 -4.60 6.34
N ALA A 185 -4.41 -5.36 7.22
CA ALA A 185 -3.32 -4.85 8.05
C ALA A 185 -2.10 -4.39 7.21
N VAL A 186 -1.82 -5.01 6.06
CA VAL A 186 -0.81 -4.53 5.10
C VAL A 186 -1.25 -3.21 4.47
N GLY A 187 -2.53 -3.07 4.10
CA GLY A 187 -3.09 -1.82 3.59
C GLY A 187 -3.00 -0.68 4.60
N GLU A 188 -3.32 -0.94 5.87
CA GLU A 188 -3.19 0.02 6.97
C GLU A 188 -1.72 0.41 7.21
N ALA A 189 -0.80 -0.55 7.17
CA ALA A 189 0.64 -0.27 7.26
C ALA A 189 1.13 0.57 6.07
N ALA A 190 0.61 0.31 4.86
CA ALA A 190 0.89 1.12 3.68
C ALA A 190 0.35 2.56 3.81
N LEU A 191 -0.84 2.75 4.40
CA LEU A 191 -1.35 4.08 4.75
C LEU A 191 -0.42 4.80 5.73
N ALA A 192 0.02 4.12 6.78
CA ALA A 192 0.94 4.70 7.76
C ALA A 192 2.25 5.14 7.10
N LYS A 193 2.81 4.30 6.20
CA LYS A 193 3.99 4.64 5.41
C LYS A 193 3.75 5.81 4.45
N GLY A 194 2.61 5.85 3.78
CA GLY A 194 2.24 6.98 2.91
C GLY A 194 2.16 8.30 3.67
N ASN A 195 1.61 8.29 4.88
CA ASN A 195 1.60 9.44 5.78
C ASN A 195 3.00 9.87 6.23
N GLU A 196 3.87 8.91 6.55
CA GLU A 196 5.27 9.16 6.91
C GLU A 196 6.03 9.84 5.75
N MET A 197 5.87 9.33 4.53
CA MET A 197 6.53 9.90 3.35
C MET A 197 5.98 11.29 3.03
N LEU A 198 4.66 11.49 3.14
CA LEU A 198 4.06 12.81 2.97
C LEU A 198 4.59 13.81 4.02
N GLY A 199 4.77 13.39 5.27
CA GLY A 199 5.37 14.22 6.31
C GLY A 199 6.85 14.56 6.10
N ARG A 200 7.53 13.81 5.23
CA ARG A 200 8.91 14.08 4.77
C ARG A 200 8.96 14.87 3.45
N ASP A 201 7.80 15.28 2.93
CA ASP A 201 7.64 15.92 1.63
C ASP A 201 8.09 15.04 0.43
N ASP A 202 8.18 13.72 0.63
CA ASP A 202 8.46 12.75 -0.44
C ASP A 202 7.16 12.36 -1.13
N LEU A 203 6.65 13.26 -1.99
CA LEU A 203 5.41 13.08 -2.73
C LEU A 203 5.41 11.84 -3.64
N PRO A 204 6.48 11.53 -4.40
CA PRO A 204 6.54 10.31 -5.21
C PRO A 204 6.37 9.05 -4.37
N ALA A 205 7.09 8.91 -3.25
CA ALA A 205 6.97 7.75 -2.39
C ALA A 205 5.58 7.69 -1.73
N ALA A 206 5.07 8.83 -1.22
CA ALA A 206 3.72 8.90 -0.63
C ALA A 206 2.64 8.43 -1.62
N ARG A 207 2.77 8.78 -2.90
CA ARG A 207 1.84 8.36 -3.96
C ARG A 207 1.89 6.86 -4.20
N GLN A 208 3.08 6.26 -4.25
CA GLN A 208 3.24 4.81 -4.40
C GLN A 208 2.57 4.06 -3.24
N TRP A 209 2.80 4.51 -2.01
CA TRP A 209 2.17 3.91 -0.82
C TRP A 209 0.65 4.08 -0.80
N ALA A 210 0.13 5.25 -1.18
CA ALA A 210 -1.30 5.50 -1.29
C ALA A 210 -1.96 4.62 -2.35
N GLN A 211 -1.31 4.43 -3.51
CA GLN A 211 -1.80 3.52 -4.56
C GLN A 211 -1.83 2.06 -4.08
N GLY A 212 -0.79 1.59 -3.40
CA GLY A 212 -0.77 0.26 -2.80
C GLY A 212 -1.87 0.06 -1.77
N ALA A 213 -2.07 1.03 -0.89
CA ALA A 213 -3.16 1.01 0.08
C ALA A 213 -4.53 1.01 -0.59
N ARG A 214 -4.72 1.77 -1.68
CA ARG A 214 -5.98 1.79 -2.46
C ARG A 214 -6.33 0.45 -3.05
N VAL A 215 -5.36 -0.25 -3.62
CA VAL A 215 -5.57 -1.59 -4.21
C VAL A 215 -5.99 -2.59 -3.13
N ILE A 216 -5.39 -2.52 -1.95
CA ILE A 216 -5.62 -3.48 -0.85
C ILE A 216 -6.92 -3.19 -0.10
N LEU A 217 -7.13 -1.94 0.30
CA LEU A 217 -8.26 -1.52 1.15
C LEU A 217 -9.53 -1.23 0.34
N GLN A 218 -9.39 -0.98 -0.97
CA GLN A 218 -10.48 -0.66 -1.89
C GLN A 218 -11.30 0.58 -1.48
N GLY A 219 -10.70 1.47 -0.68
CA GLY A 219 -11.31 2.71 -0.17
C GLY A 219 -11.21 2.84 1.35
N GLY A 220 -11.83 3.90 1.89
CA GLY A 220 -12.00 4.13 3.32
C GLY A 220 -11.44 5.48 3.77
N SER A 221 -12.11 6.11 4.74
CA SER A 221 -11.89 7.53 5.12
C SER A 221 -10.41 7.91 5.36
N ALA A 222 -9.60 6.99 5.90
CA ALA A 222 -8.17 7.21 6.12
C ALA A 222 -7.37 7.32 4.81
N LEU A 223 -7.72 6.51 3.80
CA LEU A 223 -7.13 6.59 2.46
C LEU A 223 -7.55 7.88 1.77
N GLU A 224 -8.85 8.21 1.78
CA GLU A 224 -9.31 9.47 1.17
C GLU A 224 -8.65 10.69 1.83
N ALA A 225 -8.48 10.69 3.16
CA ALA A 225 -7.77 11.75 3.86
C ALA A 225 -6.28 11.85 3.50
N LEU A 226 -5.62 10.72 3.20
CA LEU A 226 -4.24 10.73 2.70
C LEU A 226 -4.18 11.31 1.28
N GLU A 227 -5.06 10.86 0.40
CA GLU A 227 -5.12 11.30 -1.01
C GLU A 227 -5.46 12.78 -1.14
N GLN A 228 -6.41 13.29 -0.35
CA GLN A 228 -6.74 14.71 -0.30
C GLN A 228 -5.56 15.57 0.15
N ARG A 229 -4.83 15.13 1.18
CA ARG A 229 -3.62 15.83 1.63
C ARG A 229 -2.53 15.81 0.56
N LEU A 230 -2.30 14.67 -0.08
CA LEU A 230 -1.34 14.55 -1.16
C LEU A 230 -1.66 15.50 -2.32
N LEU A 231 -2.92 15.54 -2.77
CA LEU A 231 -3.38 16.50 -3.78
C LEU A 231 -3.21 17.96 -3.32
N SER A 232 -3.45 18.25 -2.04
CA SER A 232 -3.30 19.61 -1.52
C SER A 232 -1.84 20.08 -1.56
N VAL A 233 -0.89 19.23 -1.18
CA VAL A 233 0.55 19.54 -1.19
C VAL A 233 1.06 19.65 -2.64
N GLU A 234 0.65 18.73 -3.52
CA GLU A 234 0.99 18.81 -4.95
C GLU A 234 0.52 20.12 -5.58
N ASN A 235 -0.72 20.53 -5.30
CA ASN A 235 -1.25 21.80 -5.80
C ASN A 235 -0.52 23.01 -5.22
N GLN A 236 -0.02 22.94 -3.98
CA GLN A 236 0.81 23.98 -3.40
C GLN A 236 2.16 24.07 -4.11
N HIS A 237 2.82 22.94 -4.39
CA HIS A 237 4.10 22.91 -5.11
C HIS A 237 3.97 23.49 -6.52
N ILE A 238 2.93 23.10 -7.26
CA ILE A 238 2.66 23.65 -8.60
C ILE A 238 2.47 25.17 -8.56
N LYS A 239 1.77 25.68 -7.55
CA LYS A 239 1.59 27.14 -7.37
C LYS A 239 2.91 27.84 -7.06
N VAL A 240 3.75 27.25 -6.20
CA VAL A 240 5.08 27.78 -5.89
C VAL A 240 5.95 27.81 -7.15
N ASP A 241 5.96 26.76 -7.95
CA ASP A 241 6.73 26.67 -9.18
C ASP A 241 6.27 27.71 -10.23
N ASP A 242 4.96 27.88 -10.41
CA ASP A 242 4.39 28.91 -11.31
C ASP A 242 4.75 30.33 -10.82
N LEU A 243 4.62 30.60 -9.52
CA LEU A 243 5.03 31.89 -8.93
C LEU A 243 6.52 32.16 -9.13
N LEU A 244 7.36 31.15 -8.92
CA LEU A 244 8.81 31.25 -9.10
C LEU A 244 9.18 31.53 -10.55
N THR A 245 8.53 30.85 -11.49
CA THR A 245 8.70 31.07 -12.93
C THR A 245 8.33 32.52 -13.31
N ARG A 246 7.21 33.02 -12.80
CA ARG A 246 6.79 34.41 -13.04
C ARG A 246 7.74 35.41 -12.39
N ALA A 247 8.23 35.12 -11.18
CA ALA A 247 9.17 36.00 -10.46
C ALA A 247 10.47 36.18 -11.25
N GLN A 248 11.01 35.09 -11.80
CA GLN A 248 12.19 35.09 -12.65
C GLN A 248 11.93 35.82 -13.98
N ALA A 249 10.78 35.60 -14.61
CA ALA A 249 10.42 36.33 -15.83
C ALA A 249 10.31 37.85 -15.58
N ALA A 250 9.68 38.25 -14.48
CA ALA A 250 9.60 39.66 -14.06
C ALA A 250 10.98 40.25 -13.77
N GLN A 251 11.87 39.48 -13.15
CA GLN A 251 13.27 39.85 -12.89
C GLN A 251 14.01 40.15 -14.19
N LEU A 252 13.92 39.24 -15.17
CA LEU A 252 14.56 39.38 -16.48
C LEU A 252 13.96 40.54 -17.30
N ALA A 253 12.66 40.79 -17.14
CA ALA A 253 11.98 41.91 -17.78
C ALA A 253 12.30 43.28 -17.13
N GLY A 254 12.99 43.30 -15.99
CA GLY A 254 13.26 44.52 -15.24
C GLY A 254 12.03 45.08 -14.49
N THR A 255 11.01 44.26 -14.27
CA THR A 255 9.81 44.61 -13.52
C THR A 255 9.99 44.22 -12.06
N TRP A 256 10.64 45.08 -11.27
CA TRP A 256 11.05 44.79 -9.90
C TRP A 256 9.92 45.00 -8.87
N ALA A 257 9.21 46.12 -8.99
CA ALA A 257 8.23 46.59 -8.02
C ALA A 257 6.79 46.58 -8.56
N GLY A 258 5.83 46.74 -7.65
CA GLY A 258 4.40 46.75 -7.96
C GLY A 258 3.75 45.36 -7.87
N ALA A 259 2.43 45.32 -8.12
CA ALA A 259 1.68 44.07 -8.12
C ALA A 259 2.20 43.15 -9.24
N ASN A 260 2.58 41.92 -8.88
CA ASN A 260 3.25 40.95 -9.75
C ASN A 260 4.65 41.38 -10.22
N GLY A 261 5.28 42.35 -9.54
CA GLY A 261 6.71 42.61 -9.68
C GLY A 261 7.53 41.44 -9.13
N SER A 262 8.79 41.35 -9.55
CA SER A 262 9.71 40.27 -9.13
C SER A 262 9.79 40.14 -7.60
N VAL A 263 9.83 41.27 -6.88
CA VAL A 263 9.87 41.27 -5.41
C VAL A 263 8.60 40.67 -4.80
N ASP A 264 7.42 41.15 -5.22
CA ASP A 264 6.13 40.67 -4.71
C ASP A 264 5.95 39.16 -4.99
N LEU A 265 6.35 38.70 -6.17
CA LEU A 265 6.28 37.29 -6.53
C LEU A 265 7.23 36.43 -5.68
N PHE A 266 8.49 36.84 -5.48
CA PHE A 266 9.40 36.13 -4.59
C PHE A 266 8.92 36.13 -3.13
N GLN A 267 8.36 37.24 -2.65
CA GLN A 267 7.77 37.31 -1.30
C GLN A 267 6.58 36.37 -1.14
N ARG A 268 5.71 36.24 -2.16
CA ARG A 268 4.60 35.27 -2.15
C ARG A 268 5.10 33.82 -2.14
N VAL A 269 6.19 33.52 -2.85
CA VAL A 269 6.84 32.21 -2.75
C VAL A 269 7.34 31.98 -1.32
N LEU A 270 8.02 32.95 -0.72
CA LEU A 270 8.51 32.85 0.66
C LEU A 270 7.39 32.78 1.72
N ALA A 271 6.20 33.31 1.42
CA ALA A 271 5.03 33.16 2.28
C ALA A 271 4.42 31.76 2.21
N ALA A 272 4.57 31.07 1.06
CA ALA A 272 4.12 29.70 0.85
C ALA A 272 5.16 28.66 1.32
N ASP A 273 6.43 28.96 1.11
CA ASP A 273 7.59 28.14 1.46
C ASP A 273 8.74 29.07 1.93
N ALA A 274 8.84 29.23 3.26
CA ALA A 274 9.82 30.11 3.88
C ALA A 274 11.27 29.64 3.69
N ASP A 275 11.47 28.34 3.45
CA ASP A 275 12.78 27.73 3.29
C ASP A 275 13.24 27.67 1.82
N ASN A 276 12.43 28.16 0.88
CA ASN A 276 12.75 28.16 -0.54
C ASN A 276 14.06 28.92 -0.83
N ALA A 277 15.13 28.17 -1.11
CA ALA A 277 16.45 28.75 -1.36
C ALA A 277 16.49 29.58 -2.65
N ILE A 278 15.70 29.20 -3.66
CA ILE A 278 15.67 29.90 -4.95
C ILE A 278 15.01 31.26 -4.79
N ALA A 279 13.88 31.35 -4.08
CA ALA A 279 13.22 32.62 -3.84
C ALA A 279 14.05 33.56 -2.94
N ARG A 280 14.71 33.03 -1.90
CA ARG A 280 15.63 33.81 -1.06
C ARG A 280 16.77 34.41 -1.88
N LYS A 281 17.42 33.59 -2.72
CA LYS A 281 18.49 34.04 -3.61
C LYS A 281 17.97 35.03 -4.66
N GLY A 282 16.85 34.74 -5.29
CA GLY A 282 16.23 35.62 -6.28
C GLY A 282 15.92 37.00 -5.72
N LEU A 283 15.40 37.08 -4.49
CA LEU A 283 15.16 38.35 -3.81
C LEU A 283 16.46 39.11 -3.52
N GLN A 284 17.53 38.42 -3.12
CA GLN A 284 18.86 39.03 -2.94
C GLN A 284 19.42 39.57 -4.26
N ASP A 285 19.29 38.81 -5.35
CA ASP A 285 19.74 39.20 -6.68
C ASP A 285 18.96 40.45 -7.18
N VAL A 286 17.66 40.52 -6.90
CA VAL A 286 16.82 41.69 -7.16
C VAL A 286 17.29 42.91 -6.38
N LEU A 287 17.53 42.77 -5.06
CA LEU A 287 18.01 43.88 -4.23
C LEU A 287 19.40 44.37 -4.65
N SER A 288 20.31 43.47 -5.03
CA SER A 288 21.62 43.85 -5.59
C SER A 288 21.47 44.60 -6.92
N GLY A 289 20.58 44.15 -7.80
CA GLY A 289 20.28 44.83 -9.05
C GLY A 289 19.74 46.25 -8.85
N LEU A 290 18.79 46.42 -7.92
CA LEU A 290 18.26 47.73 -7.53
C LEU A 290 19.35 48.62 -6.92
N SER A 291 20.22 48.07 -6.08
CA SER A 291 21.32 48.81 -5.46
C SER A 291 22.30 49.36 -6.51
N LYS A 292 22.64 48.54 -7.52
CA LYS A 292 23.47 48.97 -8.67
C LYS A 292 22.79 50.06 -9.49
N GLN A 293 21.49 49.95 -9.75
CA GLN A 293 20.72 50.98 -10.46
C GLN A 293 20.66 52.29 -9.66
N ALA A 294 20.49 52.21 -8.34
CA ALA A 294 20.49 53.38 -7.46
C ALA A 294 21.86 54.08 -7.48
N ALA A 295 22.96 53.33 -7.38
CA ALA A 295 24.30 53.86 -7.51
C ALA A 295 24.53 54.54 -8.86
N ALA A 296 24.17 53.90 -9.98
CA ALA A 296 24.28 54.48 -11.31
C ALA A 296 23.40 55.73 -11.50
N ALA A 297 22.22 55.77 -10.87
CA ALA A 297 21.35 56.94 -10.87
C ALA A 297 21.97 58.11 -10.08
N ILE A 298 22.66 57.83 -8.97
CA ILE A 298 23.42 58.86 -8.24
C ILE A 298 24.55 59.39 -9.12
N ASP A 299 25.34 58.50 -9.73
CA ASP A 299 26.50 58.86 -10.53
C ASP A 299 26.14 59.62 -11.83
N SER A 300 24.90 59.45 -12.33
CA SER A 300 24.36 60.19 -13.47
C SER A 300 23.55 61.45 -13.10
N GLY A 301 23.50 61.82 -11.81
CA GLY A 301 22.75 62.99 -11.33
C GLY A 301 21.23 62.79 -11.26
N GLY A 302 20.73 61.57 -11.48
CA GLY A 302 19.33 61.18 -11.36
C GLY A 302 18.85 61.02 -9.92
N LEU A 303 18.98 62.07 -9.09
CA LEU A 303 18.77 62.01 -7.63
C LEU A 303 17.34 61.60 -7.22
N ALA A 304 16.32 61.95 -8.01
CA ALA A 304 14.94 61.55 -7.75
C ALA A 304 14.72 60.04 -7.98
N LEU A 305 15.31 59.49 -9.05
CA LEU A 305 15.27 58.07 -9.35
C LEU A 305 16.04 57.27 -8.29
N ALA A 306 17.24 57.73 -7.94
CA ALA A 306 18.05 57.12 -6.88
C ALA A 306 17.30 57.06 -5.55
N ALA A 307 16.64 58.15 -5.14
CA ALA A 307 15.84 58.19 -3.93
C ALA A 307 14.68 57.17 -3.96
N SER A 308 13.95 57.10 -5.07
CA SER A 308 12.86 56.13 -5.25
C SER A 308 13.36 54.68 -5.17
N LEU A 309 14.50 54.37 -5.78
CA LEU A 309 15.09 53.02 -5.72
C LEU A 309 15.55 52.66 -4.30
N ILE A 310 16.16 53.60 -3.57
CA ILE A 310 16.58 53.39 -2.18
C ILE A 310 15.37 53.14 -1.27
N GLU A 311 14.28 53.88 -1.45
CA GLU A 311 13.03 53.65 -0.70
C GLU A 311 12.40 52.29 -1.04
N GLN A 312 12.46 51.86 -2.30
CA GLN A 312 12.01 50.51 -2.68
C GLN A 312 12.85 49.42 -2.01
N ILE A 313 14.17 49.56 -1.98
CA ILE A 313 15.05 48.58 -1.29
C ILE A 313 14.71 48.55 0.20
N ALA A 314 14.54 49.72 0.84
CA ALA A 314 14.19 49.83 2.26
C ALA A 314 12.85 49.15 2.58
N GLY A 315 11.81 49.41 1.77
CA GLY A 315 10.50 48.79 1.93
C GLY A 315 10.49 47.26 1.81
N VAL A 316 11.53 46.68 1.20
CA VAL A 316 11.68 45.21 1.05
C VAL A 316 12.58 44.64 2.15
N ASN A 317 13.70 45.29 2.42
CA ASN A 317 14.62 44.91 3.48
C ASN A 317 15.38 46.14 4.01
N ASP A 318 14.89 46.68 5.13
CA ASP A 318 15.52 47.80 5.83
C ASP A 318 16.96 47.53 6.30
N HIS A 319 17.33 46.26 6.47
CA HIS A 319 18.64 45.83 6.95
C HIS A 319 19.56 45.38 5.79
N TRP A 320 19.25 45.76 4.56
CA TRP A 320 20.12 45.50 3.42
C TRP A 320 21.49 46.19 3.60
N SER A 321 22.57 45.45 3.38
CA SER A 321 23.93 45.89 3.74
C SER A 321 24.41 47.13 2.99
N GLU A 322 23.95 47.34 1.75
CA GLU A 322 24.39 48.47 0.91
C GLU A 322 23.59 49.76 1.14
N LEU A 323 22.51 49.68 1.93
CA LEU A 323 21.53 50.77 2.08
C LEU A 323 22.08 52.02 2.79
N PRO A 324 22.87 51.90 3.89
CA PRO A 324 23.48 53.07 4.53
C PRO A 324 24.42 53.83 3.60
N ASP A 325 25.24 53.12 2.83
CA ASP A 325 26.20 53.71 1.89
C ASP A 325 25.48 54.44 0.74
N LEU A 326 24.42 53.86 0.19
CA LEU A 326 23.59 54.50 -0.83
C LEU A 326 22.93 55.78 -0.33
N ARG A 327 22.40 55.77 0.91
CA ARG A 327 21.81 56.95 1.55
C ARG A 327 22.84 58.06 1.72
N ALA A 328 24.05 57.73 2.20
CA ALA A 328 25.13 58.69 2.35
C ALA A 328 25.54 59.31 1.00
N ARG A 329 25.76 58.48 -0.03
CA ARG A 329 26.10 58.96 -1.39
C ARG A 329 25.03 59.90 -1.97
N LEU A 330 23.74 59.57 -1.78
CA LEU A 330 22.64 60.42 -2.22
C LEU A 330 22.64 61.78 -1.52
N THR A 331 22.95 61.83 -0.22
CA THR A 331 23.03 63.11 0.52
C THR A 331 24.17 64.00 0.03
N VAL A 332 25.34 63.42 -0.26
CA VAL A 332 26.49 64.15 -0.81
C VAL A 332 26.16 64.70 -2.20
N ALA A 333 25.66 63.86 -3.10
CA ALA A 333 25.32 64.27 -4.46
C ALA A 333 24.22 65.36 -4.51
N ARG A 334 23.28 65.36 -3.55
CA ARG A 334 22.29 66.45 -3.40
C ARG A 334 22.94 67.77 -3.00
N ALA A 335 23.92 67.74 -2.09
CA ALA A 335 24.63 68.95 -1.68
C ALA A 335 25.43 69.55 -2.84
N GLU A 336 26.15 68.72 -3.59
CA GLU A 336 26.92 69.15 -4.77
C GLU A 336 26.05 69.74 -5.88
N SER A 337 24.81 69.25 -6.04
CA SER A 337 23.87 69.78 -7.06
C SER A 337 23.31 71.17 -6.75
N LEU A 338 23.52 71.67 -5.53
CA LEU A 338 23.02 72.98 -5.07
C LEU A 338 24.10 74.07 -5.10
N GLU A 339 25.38 73.71 -5.30
CA GLU A 339 26.52 74.63 -5.49
C GLU A 339 26.72 74.99 -6.97
#